data_AF-A0A444Z3R8-F1
#
_entry.id   AF-A0A444Z3R8-F1
#
_cell.length_a   1.000
_cell.length_b   1.000
_cell.length_c   1.000
_cell.angle_alpha   90.00
_cell.angle_beta   90.00
_cell.angle_gamma   90.00
#
_symmetry.space_group_name_H-M   'P 1'
#
loop_
_entity.id
_entity.type
_entity.pdbx_description
1 polymer ?
#
loop_
_entity_poly.entity_id
_entity_poly.type
_entity_poly.pdbx_seq_one_letter_code
_entity_poly.pdbx_strand_id
1 'polypeptide(L)'
;MLPLPPFLKIDIVPEAFQGTINRESGKVDFEFKAKFLFSVGSIYKAPPLMVMTSLRSEESKDDMKSGRGKRLDEEGNCRLVGVVKVDSIDNFLMNSFLALLIECFADLNAVISISVSS
;
A
#
# COMPACT_ATOMS: atom_id res chain seq x y z
N MET A 1 -21.30 -7.40 -10.40
CA MET A 1 -19.86 -7.07 -10.46
C MET A 1 -19.50 -6.88 -11.93
N LEU A 2 -18.86 -5.77 -12.27
CA LEU A 2 -18.35 -5.54 -13.63
C LEU A 2 -16.99 -6.25 -13.79
N PRO A 3 -16.73 -6.94 -14.92
CA PRO A 3 -15.43 -7.52 -15.17
C PRO A 3 -14.37 -6.42 -15.30
N LEU A 4 -13.11 -6.78 -15.01
CA LEU A 4 -11.95 -5.94 -15.27
C LEU A 4 -11.97 -5.47 -16.73
N PRO A 5 -11.82 -4.16 -17.01
CA PRO A 5 -11.75 -3.68 -18.38
C PRO A 5 -10.57 -4.33 -19.11
N PRO A 6 -10.77 -4.80 -20.37
CA PRO A 6 -9.67 -5.32 -21.16
C PRO A 6 -8.62 -4.22 -21.38
N PHE A 7 -7.34 -4.59 -21.33
CA PHE A 7 -6.21 -3.65 -21.47
C PHE A 7 -6.14 -2.56 -20.37
N LEU A 8 -6.68 -2.85 -19.17
CA LEU A 8 -6.44 -2.02 -18.00
C LEU A 8 -4.95 -2.02 -17.67
N LYS A 9 -4.37 -0.83 -17.56
CA LYS A 9 -3.03 -0.59 -17.06
C LYS A 9 -3.08 0.33 -15.86
N ILE A 10 -2.31 -0.01 -14.84
CA ILE A 10 -2.16 0.77 -13.61
C ILE A 10 -0.68 1.12 -13.48
N ASP A 11 -0.34 2.40 -13.65
CA ASP A 11 1.00 2.90 -13.34
C ASP A 11 1.03 3.39 -11.89
N ILE A 12 2.04 2.97 -11.13
CA ILE A 12 2.23 3.40 -9.73
C ILE A 12 3.35 4.43 -9.69
N VAL A 13 3.04 5.63 -9.24
CA VAL A 13 4.00 6.72 -9.08
C VAL A 13 4.20 6.96 -7.57
N PRO A 14 5.33 6.52 -6.99
CA PRO A 14 5.63 6.74 -5.58
C PRO A 14 5.78 8.24 -5.27
N GLU A 15 5.16 8.70 -4.19
CA GLU A 15 5.32 10.07 -3.68
C GLU A 15 6.13 10.11 -2.38
N ALA A 16 5.91 9.15 -1.48
CA ALA A 16 6.63 9.05 -0.22
C ALA A 16 6.74 7.61 0.26
N PHE A 17 7.90 7.27 0.82
CA PHE A 17 8.12 6.05 1.58
C PHE A 17 9.09 6.37 2.71
N GLN A 18 8.56 6.63 3.89
CA GLN A 18 9.33 7.18 5.00
C GLN A 18 8.78 6.71 6.35
N GLY A 19 9.57 6.83 7.41
CA GLY A 19 9.11 6.54 8.76
C GLY A 19 10.26 6.16 9.66
N THR A 20 10.02 5.23 10.58
CA THR A 20 10.94 4.94 11.69
C THR A 20 11.24 3.46 11.84
N ILE A 21 12.47 3.18 12.23
CA ILE A 21 12.93 1.87 12.67
C ILE A 21 13.49 2.04 14.07
N ASN A 22 12.87 1.39 15.05
CA ASN A 22 13.45 1.28 16.38
C ASN A 22 14.32 0.03 16.42
N ARG A 23 15.65 0.23 16.45
CA ARG A 23 16.63 -0.85 16.39
C ARG A 23 16.62 -1.75 17.64
N GLU A 24 16.31 -1.20 18.81
CA GLU A 24 16.27 -1.99 20.06
C GLU A 24 15.10 -2.96 20.09
N SER A 25 13.94 -2.50 19.63
CA SER A 25 12.70 -3.29 19.67
C SER A 25 12.42 -4.07 18.40
N GLY A 26 13.11 -3.76 17.29
CA GLY A 26 12.82 -4.27 15.94
C GLY A 26 11.54 -3.70 15.33
N LYS A 27 10.91 -2.70 15.96
CA LYS A 27 9.66 -2.10 15.46
C LYS A 27 9.93 -1.26 14.21
N VAL A 28 9.15 -1.48 13.16
CA VAL A 28 9.20 -0.74 11.90
C VAL A 28 7.83 -0.14 11.62
N ASP A 29 7.78 1.17 11.43
CA ASP A 29 6.58 1.92 11.05
C ASP A 29 6.91 2.82 9.86
N PHE A 30 6.30 2.55 8.70
CA PHE A 30 6.44 3.36 7.50
C PHE A 30 5.11 3.90 7.00
N GLU A 31 5.15 5.10 6.45
CA GLU A 31 4.11 5.69 5.64
C GLU A 31 4.48 5.51 4.17
N PHE A 32 3.56 4.90 3.42
CA PHE A 32 3.64 4.80 1.98
C PHE A 32 2.57 5.67 1.34
N LYS A 33 2.96 6.45 0.34
CA LYS A 33 2.08 7.30 -0.45
C LYS A 33 2.43 7.15 -1.92
N ALA A 34 1.44 6.87 -2.77
CA ALA A 34 1.62 6.79 -4.20
C ALA A 34 0.35 7.15 -4.97
N LYS A 35 0.53 7.62 -6.20
CA LYS A 35 -0.55 7.81 -7.17
C LYS A 35 -0.69 6.57 -8.04
N PHE A 36 -1.90 6.07 -8.17
CA PHE A 36 -2.26 4.98 -9.06
C PHE A 36 -2.96 5.58 -10.28
N LEU A 37 -2.30 5.51 -11.43
CA LEU A 37 -2.78 6.07 -12.69
C LEU A 37 -3.43 4.95 -13.52
N PHE A 38 -4.76 4.98 -13.61
CA PHE A 38 -5.51 3.98 -14.36
C PHE A 38 -5.67 4.42 -15.82
N SER A 39 -5.43 3.50 -16.74
CA SER A 39 -5.67 3.71 -18.17
C SER A 39 -6.22 2.45 -18.83
N VAL A 40 -7.00 2.62 -19.89
CA VAL A 40 -7.60 1.53 -20.67
C VAL A 40 -7.28 1.78 -22.14
N GLY A 41 -6.43 0.93 -22.72
CA GLY A 41 -5.92 1.12 -24.09
C GLY A 41 -5.28 2.51 -24.29
N SER A 42 -5.37 3.04 -25.51
CA SER A 42 -4.91 4.41 -25.84
C SER A 42 -5.98 5.49 -25.61
N ILE A 43 -7.19 5.09 -25.24
CA ILE A 43 -8.40 5.91 -25.40
C ILE A 43 -8.82 6.56 -24.08
N TYR A 44 -8.52 5.93 -22.94
CA TYR A 44 -9.03 6.39 -21.66
C TYR A 44 -7.95 6.42 -20.57
N LYS A 45 -7.93 7.53 -19.81
CA LYS A 45 -7.14 7.71 -18.59
C LYS A 45 -8.06 8.25 -17.50
N ALA A 46 -8.11 7.58 -16.35
CA ALA A 46 -8.87 8.06 -15.21
C ALA A 46 -8.07 9.12 -14.42
N PRO A 47 -8.74 9.92 -13.57
CA PRO A 47 -8.05 10.71 -12.56
C PRO A 47 -7.13 9.83 -11.68
N PRO A 48 -5.99 10.37 -11.21
CA PRO A 48 -5.09 9.63 -10.32
C PRO A 48 -5.78 9.29 -9.01
N LEU A 49 -5.66 8.04 -8.58
CA LEU A 49 -6.07 7.63 -7.25
C LEU A 49 -4.91 7.78 -6.28
N MET A 50 -5.12 8.55 -5.21
CA MET A 50 -4.14 8.64 -4.14
C MET A 50 -4.29 7.44 -3.20
N VAL A 51 -3.21 6.69 -3.01
CA VAL A 51 -3.14 5.59 -2.05
C VAL A 51 -2.17 6.00 -0.96
N MET A 52 -2.66 6.00 0.28
CA MET A 52 -1.86 6.25 1.47
C MET A 52 -2.09 5.12 2.47
N THR A 53 -1.01 4.58 3.04
CA THR A 53 -1.11 3.55 4.06
C THR A 53 0.03 3.61 5.05
N SER A 54 -0.27 3.16 6.28
CA SER A 54 0.75 2.84 7.27
C SER A 54 1.10 1.36 7.17
N LEU A 55 2.36 1.05 6.88
CA LEU A 55 2.93 -0.29 6.91
C LEU A 55 3.67 -0.48 8.24
N ARG A 56 3.20 -1.44 9.05
CA ARG A 56 3.71 -1.64 10.42
C ARG A 56 4.12 -3.09 10.65
N SER A 57 5.20 -3.28 11.41
CA SER A 57 5.63 -4.61 11.86
C SER A 57 4.76 -5.17 12.98
N GLU A 58 3.98 -4.30 13.64
CA GLU A 58 2.99 -4.68 14.65
C GLU A 58 1.66 -5.07 14.00
N GLU A 59 0.72 -5.54 14.81
CA GLU A 59 -0.63 -5.86 14.36
C GLU A 59 -1.37 -4.59 13.90
N SER A 60 -1.90 -4.60 12.68
CA SER A 60 -2.86 -3.60 12.23
C SER A 60 -4.27 -4.18 12.40
N LYS A 61 -5.08 -3.61 13.30
CA LYS A 61 -6.49 -3.94 13.46
C LYS A 61 -7.35 -2.87 12.80
N ASP A 62 -8.18 -3.29 11.85
CA ASP A 62 -9.35 -2.54 11.37
C ASP A 62 -10.54 -3.53 11.31
N ASP A 63 -11.78 -3.05 11.38
CA ASP A 63 -13.00 -3.81 11.77
C ASP A 63 -13.30 -5.08 10.93
N MET A 64 -12.65 -5.32 9.79
CA MET A 64 -12.91 -6.49 8.92
C MET A 64 -11.67 -7.32 8.50
N LYS A 65 -10.42 -6.84 8.67
CA LYS A 65 -9.20 -7.57 8.27
C LYS A 65 -8.06 -7.34 9.28
N SER A 66 -7.60 -8.41 9.94
CA SER A 66 -6.41 -8.38 10.78
C SER A 66 -5.21 -8.99 10.05
N GLY A 67 -4.11 -8.25 10.06
CA GLY A 67 -2.80 -8.74 9.64
C GLY A 67 -1.81 -8.59 10.78
N ARG A 68 -0.97 -9.60 10.98
CA ARG A 68 0.14 -9.50 11.92
C ARG A 68 1.45 -9.39 11.16
N GLY A 69 2.12 -8.24 11.30
CA GLY A 69 3.48 -8.07 10.83
C GLY A 69 4.47 -8.90 11.63
N LYS A 70 5.74 -8.85 11.20
CA LYS A 70 6.90 -9.42 11.90
C LYS A 70 7.91 -8.29 12.09
N ARG A 71 8.33 -8.08 13.35
CA ARG A 71 9.42 -7.16 13.70
C ARG A 71 10.69 -7.53 12.96
N LEU A 72 11.54 -6.52 12.77
CA LEU A 72 12.88 -6.66 12.22
C LEU A 72 13.69 -7.62 13.09
N ASP A 73 14.20 -8.69 12.47
CA ASP A 73 15.14 -9.61 13.11
C ASP A 73 16.61 -9.19 12.89
N GLU A 74 17.52 -9.94 13.50
CA GLU A 74 18.96 -9.66 13.46
C GLU A 74 19.54 -9.76 12.05
N GLU A 75 18.91 -10.58 11.20
CA GLU A 75 19.23 -10.74 9.78
C GLU A 75 18.62 -9.63 8.89
N GLY A 76 17.84 -8.72 9.48
CA GLY A 76 17.23 -7.59 8.79
C GLY A 76 15.90 -7.92 8.10
N ASN A 77 15.30 -9.08 8.32
CA ASN A 77 14.01 -9.44 7.76
C ASN A 77 12.86 -8.87 8.60
N CYS A 78 11.84 -8.35 7.94
CA CYS A 78 10.58 -7.97 8.57
C CYS A 78 9.40 -8.22 7.64
N ARG A 79 8.19 -8.28 8.21
CA ARG A 79 6.93 -8.27 7.48
C ARG A 79 6.10 -7.10 7.94
N LEU A 80 5.75 -6.22 7.02
CA LEU A 80 4.96 -5.03 7.31
C LEU A 80 3.57 -5.22 6.74
N VAL A 81 2.56 -4.93 7.55
CA VAL A 81 1.15 -5.03 7.17
C VAL A 81 0.50 -3.66 7.31
N GLY A 82 -0.47 -3.38 6.44
CA GLY A 82 -1.23 -2.14 6.46
C GLY A 82 -2.64 -2.34 5.94
N VAL A 83 -3.55 -1.49 6.39
CA VAL A 83 -4.90 -1.40 5.84
C VAL A 83 -5.02 -0.05 5.13
N VAL A 84 -5.66 -0.06 3.98
CA VAL A 84 -5.93 1.12 3.15
C VAL A 84 -7.42 1.26 2.99
N LYS A 85 -7.95 2.41 3.39
CA LYS A 85 -9.26 2.88 2.92
C LYS A 85 -9.01 3.79 1.73
N VAL A 86 -9.59 3.41 0.61
CA VAL A 86 -9.45 4.14 -0.65
C VAL A 86 -10.66 5.05 -0.78
N ASP A 87 -10.44 6.37 -0.81
CA ASP A 87 -11.52 7.32 -1.03
C ASP A 87 -12.15 7.11 -2.42
N SER A 88 -13.48 7.14 -2.49
CA SER A 88 -14.20 7.10 -3.75
C SER A 88 -13.85 8.30 -4.62
N ILE A 89 -13.58 8.08 -5.91
CA ILE A 89 -13.35 9.14 -6.90
C ILE A 89 -14.68 9.48 -7.56
N ASP A 90 -14.97 10.71 -7.99
CA ASP A 90 -16.19 10.99 -8.76
C ASP A 90 -16.13 10.45 -10.21
N ASN A 91 -16.14 9.12 -10.36
CA ASN A 91 -16.07 8.43 -11.64
C ASN A 91 -16.77 7.08 -11.54
N PHE A 92 -17.91 6.92 -12.21
CA PHE A 92 -18.77 5.74 -12.10
C PHE A 92 -18.05 4.40 -12.42
N LEU A 93 -17.20 4.37 -13.45
CA LEU A 93 -16.46 3.17 -13.83
C LEU A 93 -15.38 2.84 -12.80
N MET A 94 -14.63 3.85 -12.34
CA MET A 94 -13.62 3.64 -11.31
C MET A 94 -14.24 3.33 -9.96
N ASN A 95 -15.34 3.95 -9.57
CA ASN A 95 -16.07 3.61 -8.36
C ASN A 95 -16.60 2.19 -8.40
N SER A 96 -17.09 1.73 -9.55
CA SER A 96 -17.52 0.32 -9.68
C SER A 96 -16.35 -0.66 -9.53
N PHE A 97 -15.17 -0.29 -10.03
CA PHE A 97 -13.94 -1.09 -9.88
C PHE A 97 -13.36 -1.01 -8.46
N LEU A 98 -13.29 0.18 -7.86
CA LEU A 98 -12.77 0.45 -6.52
C LEU A 98 -13.74 0.04 -5.42
N ALA A 99 -15.04 -0.07 -5.69
CA ALA A 99 -16.01 -0.69 -4.79
C ALA A 99 -15.70 -2.18 -4.53
N LEU A 100 -14.87 -2.82 -5.36
CA LEU A 100 -14.30 -4.14 -5.08
C LEU A 100 -13.09 -4.08 -4.11
N LEU A 101 -12.48 -2.91 -3.93
CA LEU A 101 -11.21 -2.67 -3.24
C LEU A 101 -11.32 -1.67 -2.07
N ILE A 102 -12.54 -1.39 -1.57
CA ILE A 102 -12.86 -0.37 -0.54
C ILE A 102 -11.93 -0.48 0.68
N GLU A 103 -11.52 -1.71 1.00
CA GLU A 103 -10.50 -2.01 1.99
C GLU A 103 -9.42 -2.91 1.39
N CYS A 104 -8.26 -2.30 1.12
CA CYS A 104 -7.10 -3.02 0.62
C CYS A 104 -6.17 -3.38 1.77
N PHE A 105 -5.73 -4.64 1.79
CA PHE A 105 -4.70 -5.11 2.72
C PHE A 105 -3.35 -5.05 2.01
N ALA A 106 -2.39 -4.35 2.61
CA ALA A 106 -1.02 -4.31 2.15
C ALA A 106 -0.17 -5.28 2.97
N ASP A 107 0.61 -6.11 2.29
CA ASP A 107 1.51 -7.09 2.89
C ASP A 107 2.88 -7.00 2.20
N LEU A 108 3.90 -6.61 2.96
CA LEU A 108 5.24 -6.37 2.47
C LEU A 108 6.25 -7.19 3.27
N ASN A 109 6.86 -8.19 2.63
CA ASN A 109 8.07 -8.81 3.14
C ASN A 109 9.28 -7.99 2.67
N ALA A 110 10.14 -7.60 3.60
CA ALA A 110 11.28 -6.75 3.31
C ALA A 110 12.53 -7.22 4.05
N VAL A 111 13.69 -6.93 3.44
CA VAL A 111 15.01 -7.04 4.06
C VAL A 111 15.58 -5.63 4.15
N ILE A 112 15.89 -5.17 5.36
CA ILE A 112 16.37 -3.82 5.63
C ILE A 112 17.82 -3.90 6.11
N SER A 113 18.72 -3.28 5.34
CA SER A 113 20.12 -3.10 5.73
C SER A 113 20.35 -1.65 6.16
N ILE A 114 20.90 -1.45 7.36
CA ILE A 114 21.15 -0.12 7.89
C ILE A 114 22.65 0.17 7.84
N SER A 115 23.06 1.04 6.91
CA SER A 115 24.43 1.53 6.81
C SER A 115 24.68 2.60 7.87
N VAL A 116 25.77 2.46 8.64
CA VAL A 116 26.25 3.55 9.51
C VAL A 116 27.16 4.43 8.66
N SER A 117 26.73 5.65 8.35
CA SER A 117 27.63 6.65 7.79
C SER A 117 28.60 7.07 8.90
N SER A 118 29.88 6.75 8.72
CA SER A 118 30.99 7.21 9.57
C SER A 118 31.38 8.65 9.25
#